data_AF-A0A5C6B798-F1
#
_entry.id   AF-A0A5C6B798-F1
#
_cell.length_a   1.000
_cell.length_b   1.000
_cell.length_c   1.000
_cell.angle_alpha   90.00
_cell.angle_beta   90.00
_cell.angle_gamma   90.00
#
_symmetry.space_group_name_H-M   'P 1'
#
loop_
_entity.id
_entity.type
_entity.pdbx_description
1 polymer ?
#
loop_
_entity_poly.entity_id
_entity_poly.type
_entity_poly.pdbx_seq_one_letter_code
_entity_poly.pdbx_strand_id
1 'polypeptide(L)'
;MMDIVSTDDIRSAGPLPHAQSVTFDGPIPLELGAELPGVTCAYETWGTLNADSSNAVLVCHAISGDSHVARHDQNDDPGWWEYLIGPGKAIDTDRLFVVCPNVLGGCRGTTGPGEIDPKSGRPYGAEFPRITIGDMVSVQKRLAEHLGITRWRAIVGGSLGGHQAMTWVARYPKSTDLCVIIASSPRLTNQALGFDVIARNAIQTDPYYAGGQYYDQPQRPDTGLAIARMLGHITYLSSEVMEEKFDPDRHDPRQIASIFEQRFSIGSYLAHQGQKFTTRFDANSYLSISMAMDLFDLGTNRLQLMERFDEADCEFLLVSFSSDWLFTPAQSREIVNALTALDKPVTYAEITSPRGHDSFLIPDDIEQYAPLVQARLEDHCNEPVKLSAVEQLILELITPEASVLDLGCGDGNLLSALRSRGNEKIVGVEVAQANILHAAARGLRVIDYDLNHGLPAFIDGQFDFVVLSATLQAVANVEQLFHEMLRVGRKVIVSFPNFAYRALREDYVARGRSPKAPGEFSHEWYNTPNRRFPSIADVHDLCREKGIVMQREIYFDSETQAQISPDDDPNLNADTAILVLARNG
;
A
#
# COMPACT_ATOMS: atom_id res chain seq x y z
N MET A 1 -22.47 16.87 0.70
CA MET A 1 -21.21 17.48 1.17
C MET A 1 -20.54 16.43 2.03
N MET A 2 -19.44 15.86 1.55
CA MET A 2 -18.61 14.98 2.38
C MET A 2 -17.92 15.86 3.41
N ASP A 3 -18.21 15.65 4.70
CA ASP A 3 -17.46 16.31 5.77
C ASP A 3 -16.06 15.67 5.83
N ILE A 4 -15.12 16.23 5.06
CA ILE A 4 -13.69 15.88 5.14
C ILE A 4 -13.14 16.54 6.42
N VAL A 5 -13.41 15.90 7.55
CA VAL A 5 -12.95 16.26 8.88
C VAL A 5 -11.48 15.86 9.02
N SER A 6 -10.64 16.80 9.42
CA SER A 6 -9.21 16.53 9.65
C SER A 6 -9.08 15.61 10.87
N THR A 7 -8.13 14.68 10.88
CA THR A 7 -7.87 13.92 12.11
C THR A 7 -7.36 14.80 13.25
N ASP A 8 -6.86 16.01 12.97
CA ASP A 8 -6.59 17.00 14.02
C ASP A 8 -7.87 17.47 14.72
N ASP A 9 -9.02 17.43 14.04
CA ASP A 9 -10.27 17.96 14.59
C ASP A 9 -10.75 17.16 15.80
N ILE A 10 -10.35 15.90 15.89
CA ILE A 10 -10.74 14.96 16.96
C ILE A 10 -9.63 14.68 17.97
N ARG A 11 -8.39 15.14 17.72
CA ARG A 11 -7.24 14.92 18.63
C ARG A 11 -7.12 16.06 19.64
N SER A 12 -6.76 15.72 20.88
CA SER A 12 -6.57 16.67 21.98
C SER A 12 -5.10 16.76 22.42
N ALA A 13 -4.71 17.91 22.98
CA ALA A 13 -3.45 18.08 23.69
C ALA A 13 -3.49 17.52 25.13
N GLY A 14 -4.63 16.93 25.52
CA GLY A 14 -4.85 16.39 26.86
C GLY A 14 -3.93 15.21 27.16
N PRO A 15 -3.78 14.86 28.45
CA PRO A 15 -3.07 13.65 28.84
C PRO A 15 -3.76 12.42 28.23
N LEU A 16 -2.95 11.47 27.76
CA LEU A 16 -3.43 10.18 27.26
C LEU A 16 -3.66 9.26 28.47
N PRO A 17 -4.92 8.98 28.86
CA PRO A 17 -5.22 8.36 30.15
C PRO A 17 -4.74 6.89 30.24
N HIS A 18 -4.59 6.24 29.09
CA HIS A 18 -4.15 4.84 28.98
C HIS A 18 -2.66 4.70 28.61
N ALA A 19 -1.94 5.81 28.43
CA ALA A 19 -0.53 5.77 28.07
C ALA A 19 0.31 5.14 29.19
N GLN A 20 1.10 4.15 28.80
CA GLN A 20 2.11 3.50 29.62
C GLN A 20 3.48 4.06 29.24
N SER A 21 4.45 3.92 30.14
CA SER A 21 5.83 4.28 29.82
C SER A 21 6.82 3.29 30.40
N VAL A 22 7.92 3.09 29.68
CA VAL A 22 9.08 2.33 30.14
C VAL A 22 10.33 3.16 29.89
N THR A 23 11.24 3.21 30.86
CA THR A 23 12.53 3.88 30.72
C THR A 23 13.62 2.86 30.45
N PHE A 24 14.36 3.06 29.37
CA PHE A 24 15.55 2.29 29.02
C PHE A 24 16.78 3.10 29.43
N ASP A 25 17.48 2.64 30.45
CA ASP A 25 18.72 3.27 30.91
C ASP A 25 19.82 3.15 29.83
N GLY A 26 20.60 4.22 29.68
CA GLY A 26 21.65 4.33 28.67
C GLY A 26 23.05 3.93 29.15
N PRO A 27 24.08 4.21 28.31
CA PRO A 27 24.00 5.00 27.08
C PRO A 27 23.26 4.28 25.95
N ILE A 28 22.37 5.00 25.26
CA ILE A 28 21.67 4.56 24.05
C ILE A 28 22.38 5.19 22.84
N PRO A 29 23.17 4.41 22.06
CA PRO A 29 23.86 4.95 20.90
C PRO A 29 22.88 5.28 19.78
N LEU A 30 23.15 6.39 19.09
CA LEU A 30 22.40 6.85 17.92
C LEU A 30 23.25 6.70 16.66
N GLU A 31 22.61 6.50 15.52
CA GLU A 31 23.28 6.22 14.24
C GLU A 31 24.22 7.31 13.76
N LEU A 32 23.90 8.56 14.07
CA LEU A 32 24.70 9.72 13.69
C LEU A 32 25.83 10.01 14.71
N GLY A 33 26.13 9.07 15.61
CA GLY A 33 27.28 9.08 16.51
C GLY A 33 27.06 9.78 17.85
N ALA A 34 25.85 10.30 18.11
CA ALA A 34 25.46 10.82 19.42
C ALA A 34 24.97 9.70 20.34
N GLU A 35 24.74 10.02 21.63
CA GLU A 35 24.20 9.08 22.60
C GLU A 35 23.18 9.78 23.51
N LEU A 36 22.11 9.07 23.87
CA LEU A 36 21.16 9.50 24.90
C LEU A 36 21.48 8.79 26.22
N PRO A 37 21.45 9.48 27.37
CA PRO A 37 21.74 8.90 28.69
C PRO A 37 20.68 7.89 29.15
N GLY A 38 19.50 7.94 28.55
CA GLY A 38 18.38 7.04 28.74
C GLY A 38 17.22 7.50 27.85
N VAL A 39 16.28 6.61 27.58
CA VAL A 39 15.08 6.91 26.78
C VAL A 39 13.85 6.40 27.49
N THR A 40 12.92 7.30 27.79
CA THR A 40 11.54 6.96 28.13
C THR A 40 10.78 6.73 26.84
N CYS A 41 10.14 5.58 26.71
CA CYS A 41 9.24 5.26 25.61
C CYS A 41 7.80 5.21 26.15
N ALA A 42 6.95 6.10 25.63
CA ALA A 42 5.51 6.07 25.88
C ALA A 42 4.83 5.22 24.82
N TYR A 43 3.87 4.40 25.24
CA TYR A 43 3.13 3.49 24.36
C TYR A 43 1.75 3.17 24.93
N GLU A 44 0.87 2.67 24.08
CA GLU A 44 -0.43 2.12 24.45
C GLU A 44 -0.61 0.74 23.83
N THR A 45 -1.51 -0.04 24.43
CA THR A 45 -1.77 -1.43 24.02
C THR A 45 -3.26 -1.74 24.00
N TRP A 46 -3.72 -2.53 23.03
CA TRP A 46 -5.10 -3.01 22.93
C TRP A 46 -5.12 -4.54 22.79
N GLY A 47 -6.20 -5.17 23.25
CA GLY A 47 -6.34 -6.62 23.24
C GLY A 47 -5.48 -7.31 24.30
N THR A 48 -5.27 -8.63 24.14
CA THR A 48 -4.50 -9.45 25.09
C THR A 48 -3.42 -10.25 24.37
N LEU A 49 -2.17 -10.13 24.83
CA LEU A 49 -1.06 -10.93 24.32
C LEU A 49 -1.26 -12.41 24.67
N ASN A 50 -1.18 -13.28 23.67
CA ASN A 50 -1.29 -14.72 23.88
C ASN A 50 0.01 -15.31 24.46
N ALA A 51 -0.06 -16.57 24.92
CA ALA A 51 1.03 -17.20 25.69
C ALA A 51 2.35 -17.37 24.91
N ASP A 52 2.29 -17.44 23.58
CA ASP A 52 3.45 -17.57 22.69
C ASP A 52 3.80 -16.24 21.99
N SER A 53 3.13 -15.14 22.35
CA SER A 53 3.28 -13.80 21.76
C SER A 53 3.03 -13.71 20.24
N SER A 54 2.43 -14.73 19.62
CA SER A 54 2.24 -14.83 18.16
C SER A 54 1.16 -13.90 17.61
N ASN A 55 0.35 -13.26 18.45
CA ASN A 55 -0.73 -12.35 18.03
C ASN A 55 -0.39 -10.86 18.15
N ALA A 56 0.88 -10.50 18.41
CA ALA A 56 1.29 -9.12 18.63
C ALA A 56 1.41 -8.32 17.32
N VAL A 57 0.81 -7.12 17.25
CA VAL A 57 0.89 -6.20 16.10
C VAL A 57 1.49 -4.88 16.52
N LEU A 58 2.57 -4.45 15.85
CA LEU A 58 3.16 -3.12 16.04
C LEU A 58 2.54 -2.13 15.06
N VAL A 59 2.02 -1.02 15.60
CA VAL A 59 1.52 0.11 14.80
C VAL A 59 2.50 1.27 14.91
N CYS A 60 2.99 1.73 13.76
CA CYS A 60 3.92 2.84 13.62
C CYS A 60 3.17 4.09 13.14
N HIS A 61 3.12 5.13 13.95
CA HIS A 61 2.36 6.34 13.63
C HIS A 61 3.06 7.26 12.62
N ALA A 62 2.28 8.09 11.93
CA ALA A 62 2.76 9.11 10.98
C ALA A 62 3.38 10.34 11.68
N ILE A 63 3.89 11.32 10.92
CA ILE A 63 4.69 12.47 11.43
C ILE A 63 4.05 13.23 12.60
N SER A 64 2.73 13.40 12.60
CA SER A 64 1.98 14.16 13.62
C SER A 64 1.14 13.28 14.55
N GLY A 65 1.30 11.96 14.45
CA GLY A 65 0.66 10.95 15.29
C GLY A 65 1.24 10.86 16.69
N ASP A 66 0.67 9.97 17.48
CA ASP A 66 1.12 9.59 18.82
C ASP A 66 0.76 8.13 19.10
N SER A 67 0.93 7.68 20.35
CA SER A 67 0.59 6.31 20.75
C SER A 67 -0.89 5.97 20.61
N HIS A 68 -1.80 6.94 20.55
CA HIS A 68 -3.23 6.73 20.76
C HIS A 68 -3.98 6.40 19.46
N VAL A 69 -3.99 5.12 19.07
CA VAL A 69 -4.51 4.68 17.75
C VAL A 69 -6.03 4.54 17.70
N ALA A 70 -6.65 4.13 18.80
CA ALA A 70 -8.09 3.93 18.94
C ALA A 70 -8.50 4.12 20.40
N ARG A 71 -9.78 4.46 20.63
CA ARG A 71 -10.33 4.57 21.99
C ARG A 71 -10.22 3.24 22.74
N HIS A 72 -9.91 3.27 24.03
CA HIS A 72 -9.92 2.08 24.89
C HIS A 72 -11.33 1.72 25.38
N ASP A 73 -12.15 2.73 25.64
CA ASP A 73 -13.55 2.58 26.02
C ASP A 73 -14.41 3.76 25.55
N GLN A 74 -15.70 3.75 25.91
CA GLN A 74 -16.66 4.76 25.47
C GLN A 74 -16.41 6.18 26.01
N ASN A 75 -15.62 6.32 27.08
CA ASN A 75 -15.27 7.60 27.70
C ASN A 75 -13.92 8.15 27.22
N ASP A 76 -13.19 7.37 26.43
CA ASP A 76 -11.91 7.76 25.85
C ASP A 76 -12.12 8.51 24.52
N ASP A 77 -11.20 9.40 24.21
CA ASP A 77 -11.23 10.16 22.96
C ASP A 77 -11.04 9.20 21.77
N PRO A 78 -11.59 9.48 20.57
CA PRO A 78 -11.29 8.70 19.38
C PRO A 78 -9.80 8.80 19.02
N GLY A 79 -9.20 7.65 18.72
CA GLY A 79 -7.82 7.60 18.26
C GLY A 79 -7.65 7.98 16.79
N TRP A 80 -6.39 8.13 16.38
CA TRP A 80 -6.08 8.62 15.03
C TRP A 80 -6.31 7.62 13.90
N TRP A 81 -6.43 6.33 14.21
CA TRP A 81 -6.74 5.26 13.27
C TRP A 81 -7.98 4.47 13.69
N GLU A 82 -8.91 5.15 14.38
CA GLU A 82 -10.11 4.58 14.99
C GLU A 82 -10.86 3.65 14.03
N TYR A 83 -10.99 3.96 12.75
CA TYR A 83 -11.78 3.14 11.83
C TYR A 83 -11.08 1.86 11.35
N LEU A 84 -9.76 1.74 11.51
CA LEU A 84 -9.00 0.54 11.12
C LEU A 84 -8.78 -0.42 12.29
N ILE A 85 -8.60 0.11 13.50
CA ILE A 85 -8.16 -0.65 14.70
C ILE A 85 -9.25 -0.65 15.77
N GLY A 86 -9.58 -1.83 16.29
CA GLY A 86 -10.54 -2.01 17.38
C GLY A 86 -11.32 -3.33 17.27
N PRO A 87 -12.28 -3.57 18.18
CA PRO A 87 -13.04 -4.83 18.21
C PRO A 87 -13.78 -5.07 16.88
N GLY A 88 -13.52 -6.22 16.25
CA GLY A 88 -14.12 -6.63 14.98
C GLY A 88 -13.74 -5.81 13.75
N LYS A 89 -12.78 -4.88 13.84
CA LYS A 89 -12.26 -4.10 12.71
C LYS A 89 -11.14 -4.87 11.99
N ALA A 90 -10.58 -4.30 10.92
CA ALA A 90 -9.56 -4.99 10.12
C ALA A 90 -8.31 -5.38 10.94
N ILE A 91 -7.89 -4.53 11.88
CA ILE A 91 -6.94 -4.90 12.92
C ILE A 91 -7.76 -5.14 14.20
N ASP A 92 -8.23 -6.39 14.31
CA ASP A 92 -9.18 -6.82 15.32
C ASP A 92 -8.53 -7.01 16.70
N THR A 93 -8.83 -6.12 17.64
CA THR A 93 -8.30 -6.17 19.02
C THR A 93 -8.94 -7.25 19.89
N ASP A 94 -10.01 -7.91 19.44
CA ASP A 94 -10.55 -9.09 20.12
C ASP A 94 -9.66 -10.33 19.90
N ARG A 95 -8.79 -10.29 18.89
CA ARG A 95 -7.90 -11.39 18.48
C ARG A 95 -6.43 -11.03 18.58
N LEU A 96 -6.08 -9.79 18.30
CA LEU A 96 -4.70 -9.30 18.20
C LEU A 96 -4.33 -8.47 19.43
N PHE A 97 -3.05 -8.51 19.79
CA PHE A 97 -2.47 -7.61 20.78
C PHE A 97 -1.76 -6.46 20.08
N VAL A 98 -2.41 -5.31 20.00
CA VAL A 98 -1.88 -4.14 19.28
C VAL A 98 -1.02 -3.31 20.22
N VAL A 99 0.14 -2.87 19.76
CA VAL A 99 1.06 -1.99 20.48
C VAL A 99 1.38 -0.78 19.59
N CYS A 100 1.23 0.42 20.12
CA CYS A 100 1.64 1.64 19.41
C CYS A 100 2.52 2.52 20.33
N PRO A 101 3.84 2.58 20.08
CA PRO A 101 4.72 3.52 20.75
C PRO A 101 4.69 4.89 20.09
N ASN A 102 4.80 5.94 20.90
CA ASN A 102 5.15 7.27 20.39
C ASN A 102 6.64 7.29 20.01
N VAL A 103 6.99 7.90 18.87
CA VAL A 103 8.36 7.89 18.33
C VAL A 103 9.37 8.64 19.21
N LEU A 104 10.63 8.19 19.17
CA LEU A 104 11.77 8.96 19.66
C LEU A 104 11.82 10.32 18.95
N GLY A 105 12.05 11.40 19.69
CA GLY A 105 12.03 12.76 19.15
C GLY A 105 10.63 13.37 19.02
N GLY A 106 9.57 12.63 19.37
CA GLY A 106 8.21 13.15 19.47
C GLY A 106 7.97 13.96 20.75
N CYS A 107 6.71 14.38 20.95
CA CYS A 107 6.32 15.26 22.06
C CYS A 107 5.11 14.74 22.86
N ARG A 108 4.82 13.44 22.78
CA ARG A 108 3.67 12.77 23.41
C ARG A 108 4.14 11.63 24.31
N GLY A 109 5.07 11.94 25.21
CA GLY A 109 5.53 11.07 26.31
C GLY A 109 6.85 10.33 26.06
N THR A 110 7.18 9.97 24.80
CA THR A 110 8.51 9.43 24.48
C THR A 110 9.56 10.55 24.49
N THR A 111 10.78 10.24 24.93
CA THR A 111 11.89 11.19 25.00
C THR A 111 12.06 11.94 23.68
N GLY A 112 12.05 13.27 23.79
CA GLY A 112 12.22 14.19 22.67
C GLY A 112 12.80 15.53 23.13
N PRO A 113 12.85 16.53 22.22
CA PRO A 113 13.48 17.82 22.50
C PRO A 113 12.92 18.59 23.71
N GLY A 114 11.66 18.37 24.06
CA GLY A 114 11.03 19.01 25.22
C GLY A 114 11.45 18.43 26.58
N GLU A 115 12.08 17.25 26.60
CA GLU A 115 12.52 16.61 27.83
C GLU A 115 13.75 17.29 28.43
N ILE A 116 13.90 17.18 29.76
CA ILE A 116 15.05 17.73 30.48
C ILE A 116 16.31 16.93 30.15
N ASP A 117 17.34 17.62 29.66
CA ASP A 117 18.68 17.07 29.54
C ASP A 117 19.31 16.97 30.94
N PRO A 118 19.68 15.77 31.41
CA PRO A 118 20.27 15.60 32.74
C PRO A 118 21.64 16.28 32.89
N LYS A 119 22.33 16.62 31.78
CA LYS A 119 23.62 17.32 31.84
C LYS A 119 23.46 18.81 32.10
N SER A 120 22.53 19.46 31.39
CA SER A 120 22.32 20.91 31.48
C SER A 120 21.23 21.31 32.49
N GLY A 121 20.34 20.40 32.87
CA GLY A 121 19.22 20.67 33.78
C GLY A 121 18.08 21.50 33.15
N ARG A 122 18.11 21.69 31.82
CA ARG A 122 17.08 22.38 31.02
C ARG A 122 16.56 21.46 29.90
N PRO A 123 15.45 21.78 29.23
CA PRO A 123 15.03 21.03 28.06
C PRO A 123 16.14 20.94 27.00
N TYR A 124 16.25 19.79 26.31
CA TYR A 124 17.23 19.62 25.24
C TYR A 124 17.10 20.71 24.17
N GLY A 125 15.86 21.02 23.76
CA GLY A 125 15.57 21.95 22.69
C GLY A 125 16.37 21.65 21.41
N ALA A 126 17.02 22.66 20.84
CA ALA A 126 17.87 22.48 19.66
C ALA A 126 19.14 21.63 19.90
N GLU A 127 19.49 21.33 21.16
CA GLU A 127 20.62 20.46 21.51
C GLU A 127 20.22 18.98 21.55
N PHE A 128 18.94 18.65 21.33
CA PHE A 128 18.51 17.27 21.16
C PHE A 128 19.29 16.65 19.99
N PRO A 129 19.88 15.45 20.15
CA PRO A 129 20.69 14.87 19.10
C PRO A 129 19.85 14.61 17.85
N ARG A 130 20.48 14.77 16.68
CA ARG A 130 19.84 14.34 15.44
C ARG A 130 19.63 12.83 15.47
N ILE A 131 18.41 12.44 15.19
CA ILE A 131 17.97 11.04 15.13
C ILE A 131 17.59 10.66 13.70
N THR A 132 17.51 9.36 13.48
CA THR A 132 17.08 8.72 12.23
C THR A 132 15.84 7.85 12.49
N ILE A 133 15.22 7.36 11.42
CA ILE A 133 14.15 6.35 11.53
C ILE A 133 14.68 5.06 12.20
N GLY A 134 15.94 4.71 11.97
CA GLY A 134 16.55 3.54 12.61
C GLY A 134 16.76 3.71 14.11
N ASP A 135 16.97 4.92 14.61
CA ASP A 135 16.98 5.21 16.05
C ASP A 135 15.58 5.05 16.65
N MET A 136 14.52 5.51 15.95
CA MET A 136 13.13 5.29 16.36
C MET A 136 12.82 3.79 16.46
N VAL A 137 13.18 3.02 15.43
CA VAL A 137 13.00 1.56 15.40
C VAL A 137 13.84 0.85 16.48
N SER A 138 15.01 1.37 16.82
CA SER A 138 15.84 0.81 17.90
C SER A 138 15.19 0.96 19.28
N VAL A 139 14.47 2.06 19.53
CA VAL A 139 13.65 2.22 20.74
C VAL A 139 12.45 1.27 20.72
N GLN A 140 11.78 1.12 19.58
CA GLN A 140 10.68 0.15 19.42
C GLN A 140 11.15 -1.29 19.64
N LYS A 141 12.38 -1.64 19.22
CA LYS A 141 12.97 -2.96 19.46
C LYS A 141 13.16 -3.26 20.94
N ARG A 142 13.60 -2.26 21.72
CA ARG A 142 13.72 -2.37 23.17
C ARG A 142 12.36 -2.51 23.85
N LEU A 143 11.33 -1.82 23.33
CA LEU A 143 9.96 -2.01 23.78
C LEU A 143 9.46 -3.43 23.49
N ALA A 144 9.72 -3.96 22.30
CA ALA A 144 9.37 -5.35 21.95
C ALA A 144 10.00 -6.35 22.95
N GLU A 145 11.28 -6.17 23.28
CA GLU A 145 11.99 -6.99 24.28
C GLU A 145 11.39 -6.85 25.68
N HIS A 146 11.05 -5.64 26.10
CA HIS A 146 10.39 -5.39 27.38
C HIS A 146 9.04 -6.09 27.50
N LEU A 147 8.27 -6.12 26.40
CA LEU A 147 6.95 -6.77 26.33
C LEU A 147 7.03 -8.29 26.10
N GLY A 148 8.23 -8.85 25.90
CA GLY A 148 8.40 -10.29 25.62
C GLY A 148 7.98 -10.70 24.21
N ILE A 149 8.06 -9.78 23.24
CA ILE A 149 7.70 -10.00 21.84
C ILE A 149 8.97 -10.17 21.02
N THR A 150 9.20 -11.38 20.52
CA THR A 150 10.38 -11.71 19.69
C THR A 150 10.11 -11.59 18.20
N ARG A 151 8.86 -11.82 17.78
CA ARG A 151 8.39 -11.75 16.40
C ARG A 151 6.97 -11.21 16.40
N TRP A 152 6.73 -10.17 15.62
CA TRP A 152 5.42 -9.55 15.45
C TRP A 152 4.58 -10.36 14.46
N ARG A 153 3.29 -10.50 14.72
CA ARG A 153 2.33 -10.97 13.71
C ARG A 153 2.30 -10.04 12.51
N ALA A 154 2.38 -8.74 12.77
CA ALA A 154 2.51 -7.71 11.75
C ALA A 154 3.17 -6.44 12.30
N ILE A 155 3.86 -5.72 11.42
CA ILE A 155 4.29 -4.34 11.63
C ILE A 155 3.57 -3.51 10.58
N VAL A 156 2.79 -2.52 11.03
CA VAL A 156 1.86 -1.73 10.20
C VAL A 156 2.21 -0.26 10.32
N GLY A 157 2.34 0.44 9.20
CA GLY A 157 2.62 1.87 9.23
C GLY A 157 2.21 2.63 7.98
N GLY A 158 1.60 3.79 8.20
CA GLY A 158 1.25 4.77 7.17
C GLY A 158 2.26 5.92 7.10
N SER A 159 2.60 6.44 5.92
CA SER A 159 3.48 7.63 5.79
C SER A 159 4.86 7.41 6.45
N LEU A 160 5.27 8.26 7.40
CA LEU A 160 6.44 8.05 8.27
C LEU A 160 6.41 6.68 8.99
N GLY A 161 5.23 6.18 9.33
CA GLY A 161 5.04 4.84 9.88
C GLY A 161 5.52 3.74 8.93
N GLY A 162 5.32 3.93 7.62
CA GLY A 162 5.81 3.02 6.59
C GLY A 162 7.34 2.99 6.52
N HIS A 163 8.01 4.14 6.70
CA HIS A 163 9.48 4.19 6.83
C HIS A 163 9.96 3.38 8.03
N GLN A 164 9.27 3.47 9.17
CA GLN A 164 9.58 2.67 10.36
C GLN A 164 9.38 1.17 10.10
N ALA A 165 8.27 0.77 9.49
CA ALA A 165 7.98 -0.62 9.15
C ALA A 165 9.03 -1.22 8.19
N MET A 166 9.40 -0.49 7.13
CA MET A 166 10.47 -0.92 6.23
C MET A 166 11.84 -1.00 6.92
N THR A 167 12.13 -0.07 7.82
CA THR A 167 13.38 -0.08 8.60
C THR A 167 13.46 -1.30 9.53
N TRP A 168 12.33 -1.71 10.11
CA TRP A 168 12.26 -2.94 10.92
C TRP A 168 12.68 -4.17 10.12
N VAL A 169 12.07 -4.42 8.97
CA VAL A 169 12.34 -5.63 8.18
C VAL A 169 13.70 -5.59 7.48
N ALA A 170 14.22 -4.40 7.17
CA ALA A 170 15.57 -4.25 6.64
C ALA A 170 16.67 -4.52 7.69
N ARG A 171 16.40 -4.24 8.98
CA ARG A 171 17.39 -4.41 10.07
C ARG A 171 17.25 -5.68 10.86
N TYR A 172 16.03 -6.16 11.00
CA TYR A 172 15.67 -7.32 11.79
C TYR A 172 14.84 -8.25 10.90
N PRO A 173 15.46 -8.96 9.94
CA PRO A 173 14.72 -9.59 8.85
C PRO A 173 13.68 -10.63 9.28
N LYS A 174 13.83 -11.20 10.47
CA LYS A 174 12.94 -12.22 11.07
C LYS A 174 11.97 -11.66 12.11
N SER A 175 11.83 -10.34 12.20
CA SER A 175 11.08 -9.69 13.28
C SER A 175 9.57 -9.71 13.09
N THR A 176 9.05 -10.07 11.92
CA THR A 176 7.60 -10.04 11.65
C THR A 176 7.19 -11.11 10.65
N ASP A 177 5.94 -11.55 10.69
CA ASP A 177 5.34 -12.36 9.62
C ASP A 177 4.82 -11.50 8.47
N LEU A 178 4.39 -10.27 8.76
CA LEU A 178 3.78 -9.35 7.81
C LEU A 178 4.31 -7.92 7.99
N CYS A 179 4.65 -7.26 6.89
CA CYS A 179 4.98 -5.84 6.83
C CYS A 179 3.92 -5.11 6.00
N VAL A 180 3.15 -4.23 6.63
CA VAL A 180 2.09 -3.44 5.96
C VAL A 180 2.55 -2.00 5.82
N ILE A 181 2.67 -1.54 4.58
CA ILE A 181 3.17 -0.23 4.20
C ILE A 181 2.05 0.52 3.47
N ILE A 182 1.59 1.62 4.04
CA ILE A 182 0.45 2.38 3.51
C ILE A 182 0.90 3.82 3.21
N ALA A 183 0.61 4.33 2.01
CA ALA A 183 0.96 5.70 1.60
C ALA A 183 2.41 6.08 1.98
N SER A 184 3.40 5.30 1.54
CA SER A 184 4.81 5.49 1.92
C SER A 184 5.74 5.22 0.72
N SER A 185 7.02 5.53 0.88
CA SER A 185 8.01 5.47 -0.20
C SER A 185 9.38 5.05 0.33
N PRO A 186 10.32 4.61 -0.53
CA PRO A 186 11.67 4.26 -0.08
C PRO A 186 12.50 5.48 0.34
N ARG A 187 12.06 6.68 -0.04
CA ARG A 187 12.67 8.00 0.23
C ARG A 187 11.71 9.11 -0.15
N LEU A 188 11.90 10.31 0.39
CA LEU A 188 11.17 11.49 -0.05
C LEU A 188 11.57 11.96 -1.45
N THR A 189 10.62 12.59 -2.14
CA THR A 189 10.89 13.30 -3.41
C THR A 189 11.58 14.63 -3.13
N ASN A 190 12.31 15.18 -4.11
CA ASN A 190 12.91 16.52 -3.99
C ASN A 190 11.85 17.61 -3.77
N GLN A 191 10.64 17.41 -4.29
CA GLN A 191 9.54 18.34 -4.07
C GLN A 191 9.05 18.30 -2.61
N ALA A 192 8.85 17.10 -2.05
CA ALA A 192 8.50 16.91 -0.65
C ALA A 192 9.55 17.54 0.29
N LEU A 193 10.84 17.24 0.05
CA LEU A 193 11.95 17.85 0.78
C LEU A 193 11.94 19.39 0.73
N GLY A 194 11.54 19.97 -0.40
CA GLY A 194 11.40 21.42 -0.57
C GLY A 194 10.37 22.03 0.39
N PHE A 195 9.23 21.36 0.60
CA PHE A 195 8.23 21.80 1.57
C PHE A 195 8.74 21.70 3.00
N ASP A 196 9.41 20.59 3.35
CA ASP A 196 9.96 20.39 4.68
C ASP A 196 11.02 21.46 5.02
N VAL A 197 11.86 21.84 4.05
CA VAL A 197 12.82 22.96 4.21
C VAL A 197 12.09 24.28 4.50
N ILE A 198 11.00 24.59 3.79
CA ILE A 198 10.22 25.82 4.03
C ILE A 198 9.58 25.79 5.42
N ALA A 199 8.98 24.67 5.80
CA ALA A 199 8.35 24.48 7.10
C ALA A 199 9.35 24.66 8.26
N ARG A 200 10.54 24.04 8.16
CA ARG A 200 11.60 24.21 9.17
C ARG A 200 12.12 25.64 9.24
N ASN A 201 12.31 26.30 8.10
CA ASN A 201 12.72 27.71 8.07
C ASN A 201 11.66 28.61 8.72
N ALA A 202 10.37 28.36 8.50
CA ALA A 202 9.29 29.13 9.13
C ALA A 202 9.37 29.05 10.67
N ILE A 203 9.64 27.87 11.22
CA ILE A 203 9.83 27.67 12.67
C ILE A 203 11.11 28.37 13.14
N GLN A 204 12.23 28.12 12.49
CA GLN A 204 13.55 28.60 12.95
C GLN A 204 13.72 30.11 12.82
N THR A 205 12.96 30.77 11.95
CA THR A 205 12.96 32.23 11.77
C THR A 205 11.87 32.95 12.57
N ASP A 206 11.01 32.21 13.28
CA ASP A 206 10.05 32.80 14.19
C ASP A 206 10.79 33.58 15.30
N PRO A 207 10.44 34.85 15.57
CA PRO A 207 11.07 35.66 16.61
C PRO A 207 11.06 35.01 18.01
N TYR A 208 10.10 34.13 18.27
CA TYR A 208 9.95 33.43 19.55
C TYR A 208 10.59 32.04 19.55
N TYR A 209 11.28 31.63 18.49
CA TYR A 209 12.03 30.36 18.46
C TYR A 209 13.20 30.35 19.45
N ALA A 210 13.76 31.51 19.80
CA ALA A 210 14.81 31.62 20.83
C ALA A 210 15.97 30.60 20.68
N GLY A 211 16.39 30.31 19.44
CA GLY A 211 17.43 29.31 19.16
C GLY A 211 17.06 27.87 19.59
N GLY A 212 15.77 27.55 19.67
CA GLY A 212 15.23 26.28 20.14
C GLY A 212 15.10 26.17 21.66
N GLN A 213 15.40 27.23 22.41
CA GLN A 213 15.33 27.27 23.88
C GLN A 213 14.17 28.19 24.34
N TYR A 214 12.98 27.95 23.80
CA TYR A 214 11.76 28.73 24.07
C TYR A 214 10.90 28.19 25.23
N TYR A 215 11.33 27.12 25.91
CA TYR A 215 10.50 26.41 26.89
C TYR A 215 10.21 27.19 28.18
N ASP A 216 11.13 28.08 28.57
CA ASP A 216 11.00 28.96 29.73
C ASP A 216 10.48 30.36 29.37
N GLN A 217 10.18 30.58 28.07
CA GLN A 217 9.71 31.86 27.56
C GLN A 217 8.17 31.96 27.63
N PRO A 218 7.62 33.17 27.81
CA PRO A 218 6.17 33.37 27.81
C PRO A 218 5.53 33.16 26.43
N GLN A 219 6.34 33.22 25.36
CA GLN A 219 5.90 33.08 23.97
C GLN A 219 6.68 31.95 23.31
N ARG A 220 5.99 31.22 22.44
CA ARG A 220 6.50 30.08 21.67
C ARG A 220 6.51 30.41 20.17
N PRO A 221 7.28 29.66 19.34
CA PRO A 221 7.31 29.85 17.90
C PRO A 221 6.04 29.33 17.20
N ASP A 222 4.87 29.68 17.73
CA ASP A 222 3.57 29.19 17.29
C ASP A 222 3.24 29.69 15.89
N THR A 223 3.75 30.87 15.50
CA THR A 223 3.51 31.40 14.14
C THR A 223 4.23 30.55 13.11
N GLY A 224 5.52 30.29 13.33
CA GLY A 224 6.32 29.42 12.48
C GLY A 224 5.79 27.99 12.42
N LEU A 225 5.40 27.42 13.56
CA LEU A 225 4.83 26.08 13.62
C LEU A 225 3.46 25.99 12.93
N ALA A 226 2.61 27.01 13.06
CA ALA A 226 1.34 27.08 12.35
C ALA A 226 1.56 27.15 10.83
N ILE A 227 2.50 27.96 10.34
CA ILE A 227 2.85 28.02 8.91
C ILE A 227 3.34 26.65 8.41
N ALA A 228 4.21 25.98 9.17
CA ALA A 228 4.65 24.63 8.85
C ALA A 228 3.47 23.66 8.72
N ARG A 229 2.49 23.71 9.65
CA ARG A 229 1.28 22.89 9.56
C ARG A 229 0.43 23.23 8.35
N MET A 230 0.22 24.52 8.06
CA MET A 230 -0.56 24.96 6.88
C MET A 230 0.05 24.42 5.58
N LEU A 231 1.38 24.48 5.46
CA LEU A 231 2.08 23.96 4.30
C LEU A 231 1.88 22.45 4.17
N GLY A 232 2.06 21.71 5.27
CA GLY A 232 1.78 20.27 5.29
C GLY A 232 0.34 19.95 4.87
N HIS A 233 -0.65 20.70 5.38
CA HIS A 233 -2.07 20.47 5.08
C HIS A 233 -2.40 20.63 3.60
N ILE A 234 -1.73 21.56 2.91
CA ILE A 234 -1.85 21.71 1.45
C ILE A 234 -1.26 20.48 0.74
N THR A 235 -0.20 19.89 1.29
CA THR A 235 0.45 18.71 0.72
C THR A 235 -0.30 17.40 0.95
N TYR A 236 -1.16 17.33 1.97
CA TYR A 236 -1.86 16.09 2.30
C TYR A 236 -3.14 15.87 1.49
N LEU A 237 -3.70 16.93 0.91
CA LEU A 237 -4.92 16.88 0.10
C LEU A 237 -4.59 16.95 -1.39
N SER A 238 -5.48 16.42 -2.24
CA SER A 238 -5.38 16.61 -3.69
C SER A 238 -5.92 17.97 -4.13
N SER A 239 -5.56 18.38 -5.34
CA SER A 239 -6.11 19.58 -5.98
C SER A 239 -7.64 19.51 -6.12
N GLU A 240 -8.18 18.35 -6.49
CA GLU A 240 -9.63 18.15 -6.69
C GLU A 240 -10.42 18.38 -5.40
N VAL A 241 -9.95 17.82 -4.27
CA VAL A 241 -10.59 18.02 -2.97
C VAL A 241 -10.44 19.46 -2.49
N MET A 242 -9.32 20.13 -2.79
CA MET A 242 -9.19 21.55 -2.48
C MET A 242 -10.19 22.40 -3.27
N GLU A 243 -10.42 22.10 -4.55
CA GLU A 243 -11.43 22.79 -5.36
C GLU A 243 -12.84 22.53 -4.84
N GLU A 244 -13.23 21.27 -4.61
CA GLU A 244 -14.55 20.92 -4.11
C GLU A 244 -14.85 21.57 -2.74
N LYS A 245 -13.87 21.58 -1.84
CA LYS A 245 -14.05 22.08 -0.46
C LYS A 245 -14.09 23.61 -0.38
N PHE A 246 -13.31 24.31 -1.21
CA PHE A 246 -13.07 25.74 -1.01
C PHE A 246 -13.62 26.63 -2.13
N ASP A 247 -13.87 26.11 -3.34
CA ASP A 247 -14.40 26.95 -4.44
C ASP A 247 -15.86 27.39 -4.23
N PRO A 248 -16.78 26.57 -3.68
CA PRO A 248 -18.17 26.98 -3.45
C PRO A 248 -18.31 28.25 -2.59
N ASP A 249 -17.51 28.37 -1.53
CA ASP A 249 -17.55 29.48 -0.58
C ASP A 249 -16.25 30.31 -0.62
N ARG A 250 -15.55 30.32 -1.75
CA ARG A 250 -14.19 30.89 -1.90
C ARG A 250 -14.05 32.29 -1.32
N HIS A 251 -15.07 33.12 -1.52
CA HIS A 251 -15.12 34.52 -1.12
C HIS A 251 -15.89 34.76 0.19
N ASP A 252 -16.32 33.70 0.89
CA ASP A 252 -17.03 33.76 2.18
C ASP A 252 -16.20 33.11 3.31
N PRO A 253 -15.14 33.78 3.80
CA PRO A 253 -14.27 33.22 4.82
C PRO A 253 -14.92 33.18 6.21
N ARG A 254 -14.60 32.15 6.99
CA ARG A 254 -15.02 32.07 8.40
C ARG A 254 -14.33 33.16 9.22
N GLN A 255 -15.08 33.83 10.09
CA GLN A 255 -14.55 34.85 11.01
C GLN A 255 -13.85 34.16 12.19
N ILE A 256 -12.52 34.01 12.12
CA ILE A 256 -11.70 33.38 13.16
C ILE A 256 -10.64 34.39 13.62
N ALA A 257 -10.44 34.54 14.93
CA ALA A 257 -9.38 35.40 15.43
C ALA A 257 -8.01 34.81 15.08
N SER A 258 -7.30 35.40 14.12
CA SER A 258 -5.97 34.95 13.69
C SER A 258 -5.13 36.09 13.15
N ILE A 259 -3.82 35.98 13.30
CA ILE A 259 -2.83 36.89 12.71
C ILE A 259 -2.61 36.61 11.21
N PHE A 260 -3.08 35.47 10.72
CA PHE A 260 -2.91 35.03 9.34
C PHE A 260 -4.00 35.59 8.42
N GLU A 261 -3.73 35.53 7.12
CA GLU A 261 -4.63 36.00 6.07
C GLU A 261 -5.93 35.20 6.03
N GLN A 262 -7.06 35.89 5.83
CA GLN A 262 -8.40 35.29 5.80
C GLN A 262 -9.28 35.83 4.68
N ARG A 263 -8.73 36.37 3.59
CA ARG A 263 -9.56 36.94 2.51
C ARG A 263 -10.34 35.87 1.77
N PHE A 264 -9.86 34.63 1.83
CA PHE A 264 -10.47 33.47 1.20
C PHE A 264 -10.78 32.38 2.23
N SER A 265 -11.80 31.55 1.94
CA SER A 265 -12.21 30.45 2.81
C SER A 265 -11.05 29.51 3.18
N ILE A 266 -10.20 29.17 2.21
CA ILE A 266 -8.96 28.39 2.44
C ILE A 266 -8.01 29.03 3.46
N GLY A 267 -7.87 30.36 3.46
CA GLY A 267 -7.04 31.08 4.42
C GLY A 267 -7.56 30.93 5.85
N SER A 268 -8.88 31.11 6.04
CA SER A 268 -9.52 30.91 7.34
C SER A 268 -9.42 29.46 7.84
N TYR A 269 -9.53 28.47 6.95
CA TYR A 269 -9.38 27.05 7.27
C TYR A 269 -7.95 26.70 7.69
N LEU A 270 -6.95 27.11 6.90
CA LEU A 270 -5.54 26.85 7.18
C LEU A 270 -5.11 27.53 8.50
N ALA A 271 -5.59 28.77 8.75
CA ALA A 271 -5.36 29.46 10.01
C ALA A 271 -5.90 28.65 11.22
N HIS A 272 -7.11 28.10 11.11
CA HIS A 272 -7.70 27.28 12.18
C HIS A 272 -6.91 26.00 12.44
N GLN A 273 -6.60 25.23 11.39
CA GLN A 273 -5.83 23.98 11.51
C GLN A 273 -4.43 24.25 12.07
N GLY A 274 -3.77 25.31 11.60
CA GLY A 274 -2.48 25.75 12.12
C GLY A 274 -2.52 26.06 13.61
N GLN A 275 -3.46 26.90 14.07
CA GLN A 275 -3.64 27.23 15.49
C GLN A 275 -3.94 26.01 16.35
N LYS A 276 -4.77 25.08 15.87
CA LYS A 276 -5.09 23.88 16.64
C LYS A 276 -3.85 22.99 16.83
N PHE A 277 -3.05 22.84 15.78
CA PHE A 277 -1.84 22.03 15.82
C PHE A 277 -0.80 22.54 16.82
N THR A 278 -0.61 23.86 16.95
CA THR A 278 0.36 24.42 17.92
C THR A 278 0.02 24.12 19.37
N THR A 279 -1.24 23.83 19.69
CA THR A 279 -1.64 23.46 21.05
C THR A 279 -1.18 22.06 21.46
N ARG A 280 -0.93 21.17 20.49
CA ARG A 280 -0.67 19.73 20.74
C ARG A 280 0.72 19.25 20.28
N PHE A 281 1.50 20.09 19.61
CA PHE A 281 2.77 19.71 19.02
C PHE A 281 3.90 20.66 19.40
N ASP A 282 5.09 20.11 19.60
CA ASP A 282 6.29 20.87 19.95
C ASP A 282 7.12 21.19 18.68
N ALA A 283 7.59 22.43 18.57
CA ALA A 283 8.25 22.89 17.35
C ALA A 283 9.62 22.21 17.14
N ASN A 284 10.39 21.94 18.20
CA ASN A 284 11.68 21.25 18.08
C ASN A 284 11.47 19.77 17.73
N SER A 285 10.39 19.16 18.22
CA SER A 285 9.98 17.80 17.88
C SER A 285 9.60 17.72 16.39
N TYR A 286 8.89 18.72 15.86
CA TYR A 286 8.62 18.82 14.42
C TYR A 286 9.91 18.90 13.60
N LEU A 287 10.86 19.76 14.01
CA LEU A 287 12.17 19.86 13.35
C LEU A 287 12.93 18.52 13.39
N SER A 288 12.88 17.81 14.52
CA SER A 288 13.60 16.55 14.73
C SER A 288 13.02 15.41 13.90
N ILE A 289 11.70 15.24 13.92
CA ILE A 289 11.01 14.16 13.20
C ILE A 289 11.04 14.41 11.68
N SER A 290 10.79 15.65 11.22
CA SER A 290 10.88 15.98 9.79
C SER A 290 12.30 15.75 9.25
N MET A 291 13.33 16.12 10.01
CA MET A 291 14.72 15.83 9.61
C MET A 291 15.00 14.33 9.53
N ALA A 292 14.50 13.53 10.48
CA ALA A 292 14.65 12.08 10.42
C ALA A 292 13.96 11.47 9.19
N MET A 293 12.83 12.02 8.79
CA MET A 293 12.10 11.64 7.57
C MET A 293 12.86 12.02 6.30
N ASP A 294 13.44 13.23 6.23
CA ASP A 294 14.26 13.69 5.10
C ASP A 294 15.52 12.85 4.89
N LEU A 295 16.12 12.36 5.99
CA LEU A 295 17.33 11.54 5.97
C LEU A 295 17.05 10.07 5.62
N PHE A 296 15.77 9.65 5.57
CA PHE A 296 15.40 8.28 5.23
C PHE A 296 15.62 8.01 3.74
N ASP A 297 16.49 7.04 3.44
CA ASP A 297 16.83 6.65 2.07
C ASP A 297 17.16 5.17 1.99
N LEU A 298 16.25 4.36 1.45
CA LEU A 298 16.49 2.95 1.15
C LEU A 298 17.16 2.74 -0.21
N GLY A 299 17.17 3.73 -1.09
CA GLY A 299 17.72 3.63 -2.43
C GLY A 299 16.95 4.42 -3.48
N THR A 300 17.58 4.64 -4.63
CA THR A 300 17.02 5.38 -5.78
C THR A 300 16.59 4.49 -6.94
N ASN A 301 16.90 3.20 -6.87
CA ASN A 301 16.66 2.27 -7.94
C ASN A 301 16.39 0.86 -7.42
N ARG A 302 15.83 0.03 -8.30
CA ARG A 302 15.41 -1.34 -8.00
C ARG A 302 16.52 -2.18 -7.35
N LEU A 303 17.76 -2.11 -7.83
CA LEU A 303 18.86 -2.93 -7.28
C LEU A 303 19.20 -2.56 -5.84
N GLN A 304 19.23 -1.27 -5.51
CA GLN A 304 19.46 -0.82 -4.14
C GLN A 304 18.33 -1.25 -3.22
N LEU A 305 17.07 -1.13 -3.67
CA LEU A 305 15.92 -1.61 -2.89
C LEU A 305 15.97 -3.13 -2.70
N MET A 306 16.35 -3.88 -3.73
CA MET A 306 16.57 -5.32 -3.62
C MET A 306 17.61 -5.64 -2.54
N GLU A 307 18.75 -4.95 -2.53
CA GLU A 307 19.79 -5.12 -1.50
C GLU A 307 19.26 -4.84 -0.09
N ARG A 308 18.35 -3.87 0.09
CA ARG A 308 17.74 -3.58 1.40
C ARG A 308 16.75 -4.63 1.88
N PHE A 309 16.05 -5.30 0.96
CA PHE A 309 14.99 -6.25 1.31
C PHE A 309 15.39 -7.71 1.11
N ASP A 310 16.59 -8.00 0.62
CA ASP A 310 17.03 -9.36 0.28
C ASP A 310 16.90 -10.33 1.46
N GLU A 311 17.32 -9.91 2.66
CA GLU A 311 17.25 -10.76 3.85
C GLU A 311 15.85 -10.84 4.47
N ALA A 312 14.93 -9.92 4.15
CA ALA A 312 13.62 -9.80 4.81
C ALA A 312 12.80 -11.11 4.70
N ASP A 313 12.37 -11.64 5.83
CA ASP A 313 11.68 -12.93 5.97
C ASP A 313 10.23 -12.73 6.44
N CYS A 314 9.45 -12.03 5.62
CA CYS A 314 8.05 -11.71 5.88
C CYS A 314 7.25 -11.54 4.58
N GLU A 315 5.93 -11.55 4.71
CA GLU A 315 5.04 -11.08 3.66
C GLU A 315 4.91 -9.56 3.66
N PHE A 316 4.60 -8.99 2.50
CA PHE A 316 4.42 -7.56 2.30
C PHE A 316 3.01 -7.25 1.79
N LEU A 317 2.39 -6.24 2.38
CA LEU A 317 1.20 -5.58 1.85
C LEU A 317 1.52 -4.11 1.61
N LEU A 318 1.38 -3.65 0.38
CA LEU A 318 1.52 -2.26 0.01
C LEU A 318 0.19 -1.67 -0.45
N VAL A 319 -0.16 -0.50 0.09
CA VAL A 319 -1.36 0.25 -0.31
C VAL A 319 -0.93 1.69 -0.63
N SER A 320 -1.27 2.16 -1.83
CA SER A 320 -1.08 3.56 -2.23
C SER A 320 -2.39 4.17 -2.69
N PHE A 321 -2.43 5.50 -2.85
CA PHE A 321 -3.64 6.22 -3.25
C PHE A 321 -3.41 7.02 -4.52
N SER A 322 -4.32 6.94 -5.49
CA SER A 322 -4.13 7.46 -6.85
C SER A 322 -3.84 8.96 -6.93
N SER A 323 -4.37 9.76 -5.98
CA SER A 323 -4.13 11.20 -5.90
C SER A 323 -3.03 11.61 -4.90
N ASP A 324 -2.36 10.66 -4.25
CA ASP A 324 -1.23 10.97 -3.37
C ASP A 324 -0.05 11.46 -4.20
N TRP A 325 0.34 12.70 -3.95
CA TRP A 325 1.43 13.37 -4.62
C TRP A 325 2.63 13.63 -3.69
N LEU A 326 2.48 13.36 -2.39
CA LEU A 326 3.57 13.41 -1.41
C LEU A 326 4.34 12.08 -1.43
N PHE A 327 3.60 10.97 -1.39
CA PHE A 327 4.07 9.59 -1.49
C PHE A 327 3.39 8.91 -2.67
N THR A 328 3.95 9.13 -3.85
CA THR A 328 3.27 8.77 -5.10
C THR A 328 3.09 7.25 -5.26
N PRO A 329 2.02 6.78 -5.94
CA PRO A 329 1.88 5.38 -6.30
C PRO A 329 3.08 4.84 -7.11
N ALA A 330 3.76 5.71 -7.88
CA ALA A 330 4.98 5.35 -8.58
C ALA A 330 6.10 4.90 -7.62
N GLN A 331 6.29 5.59 -6.50
CA GLN A 331 7.27 5.20 -5.47
C GLN A 331 6.86 3.91 -4.75
N SER A 332 5.57 3.66 -4.54
CA SER A 332 5.09 2.36 -4.02
C SER A 332 5.39 1.23 -5.01
N ARG A 333 5.16 1.45 -6.30
CA ARG A 333 5.53 0.50 -7.36
C ARG A 333 7.04 0.22 -7.42
N GLU A 334 7.91 1.19 -7.12
CA GLU A 334 9.36 0.94 -7.04
C GLU A 334 9.70 -0.13 -5.98
N ILE A 335 9.04 -0.07 -4.82
CA ILE A 335 9.19 -1.07 -3.74
C ILE A 335 8.64 -2.42 -4.22
N VAL A 336 7.42 -2.45 -4.77
CA VAL A 336 6.80 -3.68 -5.29
C VAL A 336 7.67 -4.33 -6.35
N ASN A 337 8.22 -3.55 -7.29
CA ASN A 337 9.09 -4.05 -8.35
C ASN A 337 10.37 -4.70 -7.80
N ALA A 338 10.92 -4.18 -6.69
CA ALA A 338 12.08 -4.77 -6.03
C ALA A 338 11.70 -6.06 -5.29
N LEU A 339 10.61 -6.04 -4.52
CA LEU A 339 10.11 -7.22 -3.78
C LEU A 339 9.75 -8.36 -4.72
N THR A 340 9.03 -8.07 -5.82
CA THR A 340 8.70 -9.04 -6.86
C THR A 340 9.95 -9.60 -7.53
N ALA A 341 10.99 -8.79 -7.76
CA ALA A 341 12.27 -9.28 -8.32
C ALA A 341 12.96 -10.31 -7.43
N LEU A 342 12.80 -10.16 -6.11
CA LEU A 342 13.38 -11.00 -5.07
C LEU A 342 12.52 -12.24 -4.75
N ASP A 343 11.43 -12.47 -5.49
CA ASP A 343 10.43 -13.50 -5.16
C ASP A 343 9.84 -13.35 -3.74
N LYS A 344 9.81 -12.11 -3.19
CA LYS A 344 9.17 -11.87 -1.89
C LYS A 344 7.64 -11.97 -2.02
N PRO A 345 6.95 -12.55 -1.02
CA PRO A 345 5.50 -12.51 -0.96
C PRO A 345 4.98 -11.09 -0.88
N VAL A 346 4.38 -10.57 -1.97
CA VAL A 346 3.87 -9.20 -2.01
C VAL A 346 2.45 -9.14 -2.57
N THR A 347 1.60 -8.39 -1.88
CA THR A 347 0.30 -7.92 -2.37
C THR A 347 0.36 -6.40 -2.50
N TYR A 348 -0.15 -5.85 -3.60
CA TYR A 348 -0.18 -4.41 -3.83
C TYR A 348 -1.52 -3.99 -4.41
N ALA A 349 -2.07 -2.89 -3.89
CA ALA A 349 -3.26 -2.25 -4.43
C ALA A 349 -3.08 -0.73 -4.49
N GLU A 350 -3.38 -0.12 -5.63
CA GLU A 350 -3.58 1.32 -5.75
C GLU A 350 -5.07 1.62 -5.55
N ILE A 351 -5.40 2.27 -4.44
CA ILE A 351 -6.78 2.65 -4.12
C ILE A 351 -7.12 3.94 -4.84
N THR A 352 -8.20 3.93 -5.60
CA THR A 352 -8.69 5.14 -6.24
C THR A 352 -9.33 6.04 -5.18
N SER A 353 -8.66 7.13 -4.85
CA SER A 353 -9.18 8.15 -3.91
C SER A 353 -8.79 9.54 -4.39
N PRO A 354 -9.68 10.54 -4.28
CA PRO A 354 -9.37 11.93 -4.55
C PRO A 354 -8.75 12.64 -3.31
N ARG A 355 -8.54 11.98 -2.17
CA ARG A 355 -8.21 12.67 -0.91
C ARG A 355 -6.72 12.87 -0.64
N GLY A 356 -5.85 12.54 -1.60
CA GLY A 356 -4.41 12.76 -1.50
C GLY A 356 -3.74 11.82 -0.51
N HIS A 357 -2.69 12.31 0.14
CA HIS A 357 -1.92 11.55 1.12
C HIS A 357 -2.74 11.15 2.35
N ASP A 358 -3.65 12.01 2.82
CA ASP A 358 -4.45 11.73 4.02
C ASP A 358 -5.49 10.61 3.82
N SER A 359 -5.66 10.09 2.60
CA SER A 359 -6.61 9.01 2.29
C SER A 359 -6.50 7.81 3.25
N PHE A 360 -5.31 7.45 3.73
CA PHE A 360 -5.17 6.33 4.67
C PHE A 360 -5.81 6.58 6.06
N LEU A 361 -6.16 7.83 6.38
CA LEU A 361 -6.79 8.22 7.65
C LEU A 361 -8.28 8.50 7.52
N ILE A 362 -8.82 8.57 6.30
CA ILE A 362 -10.21 8.96 6.07
C ILE A 362 -11.13 7.72 6.09
N PRO A 363 -12.24 7.72 6.85
CA PRO A 363 -13.11 6.55 7.00
C PRO A 363 -13.55 5.93 5.67
N ASP A 364 -14.04 6.75 4.73
CA ASP A 364 -14.50 6.31 3.40
C ASP A 364 -13.41 5.59 2.59
N ASP A 365 -12.15 5.96 2.77
CA ASP A 365 -11.01 5.33 2.09
C ASP A 365 -10.49 4.12 2.88
N ILE A 366 -10.56 4.17 4.21
CA ILE A 366 -10.29 3.02 5.09
C ILE A 366 -11.20 1.86 4.71
N GLU A 367 -12.48 2.07 4.47
CA GLU A 367 -13.41 1.02 4.03
C GLU A 367 -12.95 0.30 2.75
N GLN A 368 -12.20 0.98 1.88
CA GLN A 368 -11.72 0.39 0.63
C GLN A 368 -10.49 -0.51 0.82
N TYR A 369 -9.55 -0.14 1.70
CA TYR A 369 -8.28 -0.87 1.86
C TYR A 369 -8.24 -1.76 3.12
N ALA A 370 -9.06 -1.48 4.13
CA ALA A 370 -9.14 -2.28 5.35
C ALA A 370 -9.37 -3.77 5.08
N PRO A 371 -10.18 -4.20 4.09
CA PRO A 371 -10.30 -5.62 3.76
C PRO A 371 -8.99 -6.28 3.31
N LEU A 372 -8.07 -5.54 2.68
CA LEU A 372 -6.74 -6.06 2.30
C LEU A 372 -5.89 -6.34 3.54
N VAL A 373 -5.91 -5.41 4.51
CA VAL A 373 -5.20 -5.54 5.79
C VAL A 373 -5.77 -6.70 6.59
N GLN A 374 -7.11 -6.74 6.73
CA GLN A 374 -7.82 -7.81 7.42
C GLN A 374 -7.47 -9.17 6.84
N ALA A 375 -7.57 -9.31 5.52
CA ALA A 375 -7.27 -10.57 4.85
C ALA A 375 -5.86 -11.08 5.24
N ARG A 376 -4.83 -10.24 5.20
CA ARG A 376 -3.46 -10.68 5.55
C ARG A 376 -3.25 -11.00 7.04
N LEU A 377 -4.10 -10.50 7.93
CA LEU A 377 -4.03 -10.78 9.36
C LEU A 377 -4.82 -12.03 9.77
N GLU A 378 -5.77 -12.46 8.95
CA GLU A 378 -6.62 -13.63 9.22
C GLU A 378 -6.02 -14.95 8.72
N ASP A 379 -6.44 -16.04 9.36
CA ASP A 379 -6.20 -17.38 8.84
C ASP A 379 -7.19 -17.67 7.72
N HIS A 380 -6.70 -17.96 6.52
CA HIS A 380 -7.56 -18.27 5.39
C HIS A 380 -7.90 -19.76 5.34
N CYS A 381 -9.19 -20.07 5.32
CA CYS A 381 -9.66 -21.40 4.97
C CYS A 381 -9.71 -21.55 3.44
N ASN A 382 -9.22 -22.67 2.92
CA ASN A 382 -9.37 -23.01 1.50
C ASN A 382 -10.84 -23.39 1.24
N GLU A 383 -11.66 -22.43 0.83
CA GLU A 383 -12.99 -22.73 0.34
C GLU A 383 -12.94 -23.38 -1.05
N PRO A 384 -13.78 -24.40 -1.33
CA PRO A 384 -13.85 -25.01 -2.64
C PRO A 384 -14.31 -23.99 -3.68
N VAL A 385 -13.50 -23.79 -4.71
CA VAL A 385 -13.84 -22.90 -5.83
C VAL A 385 -14.43 -23.69 -6.99
N LYS A 386 -15.49 -23.17 -7.60
CA LYS A 386 -16.04 -23.72 -8.83
C LYS A 386 -15.35 -23.10 -10.04
N LEU A 387 -14.51 -23.87 -10.70
CA LEU A 387 -13.86 -23.46 -11.94
C LEU A 387 -14.82 -23.55 -13.15
N SER A 388 -14.63 -22.66 -14.10
CA SER A 388 -15.15 -22.81 -15.46
C SER A 388 -14.47 -23.98 -16.18
N ALA A 389 -15.07 -24.46 -17.28
CA ALA A 389 -14.47 -25.52 -18.09
C ALA A 389 -13.08 -25.13 -18.63
N VAL A 390 -12.90 -23.86 -19.01
CA VAL A 390 -11.61 -23.33 -19.49
C VAL A 390 -10.58 -23.32 -18.37
N GLU A 391 -10.93 -22.80 -17.19
CA GLU A 391 -10.01 -22.81 -16.03
C GLU A 391 -9.64 -24.23 -15.59
N GLN A 392 -10.59 -25.18 -15.66
CA GLN A 392 -10.32 -26.59 -15.37
C GLN A 392 -9.29 -27.17 -16.35
N LEU A 393 -9.42 -26.89 -17.66
CA LEU A 393 -8.44 -27.30 -18.67
C LEU A 393 -7.07 -26.65 -18.44
N ILE A 394 -7.04 -25.36 -18.08
CA ILE A 394 -5.79 -24.66 -17.73
C ILE A 394 -5.13 -25.28 -16.50
N LEU A 395 -5.89 -25.59 -15.45
CA LEU A 395 -5.40 -26.24 -14.24
C LEU A 395 -4.72 -27.58 -14.57
N GLU A 396 -5.29 -28.37 -15.47
CA GLU A 396 -4.75 -29.66 -15.92
C GLU A 396 -3.45 -29.53 -16.75
N LEU A 397 -3.23 -28.38 -17.41
CA LEU A 397 -2.01 -28.09 -18.15
C LEU A 397 -0.82 -27.73 -17.26
N ILE A 398 -1.09 -27.12 -16.10
CA ILE A 398 -0.07 -26.71 -15.15
C ILE A 398 0.34 -27.93 -14.32
N THR A 399 1.64 -28.13 -14.10
CA THR A 399 2.12 -29.23 -13.26
C THR A 399 2.01 -28.89 -11.76
N PRO A 400 1.79 -29.88 -10.87
CA PRO A 400 1.86 -29.65 -9.42
C PRO A 400 3.18 -28.99 -9.03
N GLU A 401 3.18 -28.18 -7.96
CA GLU A 401 4.35 -27.46 -7.42
C GLU A 401 4.97 -26.39 -8.36
N ALA A 402 4.55 -26.30 -9.62
CA ALA A 402 5.01 -25.28 -10.54
C ALA A 402 4.70 -23.87 -10.05
N SER A 403 5.61 -22.94 -10.34
CA SER A 403 5.38 -21.52 -10.11
C SER A 403 4.50 -20.92 -11.20
N VAL A 404 3.49 -20.13 -10.81
CA VAL A 404 2.48 -19.59 -11.73
C VAL A 404 2.30 -18.08 -11.55
N LEU A 405 2.32 -17.35 -12.65
CA LEU A 405 1.87 -15.96 -12.74
C LEU A 405 0.57 -15.91 -13.55
N ASP A 406 -0.52 -15.47 -12.94
CA ASP A 406 -1.83 -15.36 -13.58
C ASP A 406 -2.15 -13.90 -13.91
N LEU A 407 -2.18 -13.57 -15.19
CA LEU A 407 -2.38 -12.22 -15.70
C LEU A 407 -3.87 -11.99 -15.99
N GLY A 408 -4.46 -10.97 -15.36
CA GLY A 408 -5.91 -10.77 -15.37
C GLY A 408 -6.59 -11.84 -14.52
N CYS A 409 -6.10 -12.09 -13.31
CA CYS A 409 -6.52 -13.22 -12.48
C CYS A 409 -7.98 -13.15 -11.99
N GLY A 410 -8.66 -12.01 -12.20
CA GLY A 410 -10.02 -11.81 -11.75
C GLY A 410 -10.12 -11.91 -10.23
N ASP A 411 -11.17 -12.58 -9.75
CA ASP A 411 -11.35 -12.85 -8.32
C ASP A 411 -10.36 -13.91 -7.77
N GLY A 412 -9.54 -14.53 -8.62
CA GLY A 412 -8.51 -15.49 -8.23
C GLY A 412 -8.97 -16.95 -8.13
N ASN A 413 -10.04 -17.33 -8.85
CA ASN A 413 -10.54 -18.71 -8.85
C ASN A 413 -9.48 -19.75 -9.23
N LEU A 414 -8.79 -19.54 -10.36
CA LEU A 414 -7.70 -20.40 -10.83
C LEU A 414 -6.56 -20.49 -9.80
N LEU A 415 -6.14 -19.35 -9.25
CA LEU A 415 -5.09 -19.27 -8.23
C LEU A 415 -5.46 -20.05 -6.96
N SER A 416 -6.71 -19.94 -6.50
CA SER A 416 -7.20 -20.69 -5.34
C SER A 416 -7.17 -22.21 -5.58
N ALA A 417 -7.56 -22.65 -6.78
CA ALA A 417 -7.49 -24.05 -7.16
C ALA A 417 -6.03 -24.55 -7.27
N LEU A 418 -5.13 -23.74 -7.80
CA LEU A 418 -3.69 -24.03 -7.85
C LEU A 418 -3.11 -24.17 -6.44
N ARG A 419 -3.43 -23.26 -5.53
CA ARG A 419 -3.02 -23.33 -4.12
C ARG A 419 -3.50 -24.62 -3.46
N SER A 420 -4.75 -24.98 -3.69
CA SER A 420 -5.36 -26.21 -3.15
C SER A 420 -4.69 -27.48 -3.69
N ARG A 421 -4.02 -27.40 -4.84
CA ARG A 421 -3.23 -28.49 -5.42
C ARG A 421 -1.76 -28.51 -4.97
N GLY A 422 -1.36 -27.61 -4.07
CA GLY A 422 0.00 -27.52 -3.53
C GLY A 422 0.96 -26.63 -4.31
N ASN A 423 0.47 -25.80 -5.25
CA ASN A 423 1.30 -24.77 -5.88
C ASN A 423 1.49 -23.60 -4.90
N GLU A 424 2.71 -23.42 -4.37
CA GLU A 424 3.01 -22.39 -3.36
C GLU A 424 3.37 -21.02 -3.98
N LYS A 425 4.19 -21.02 -5.04
CA LYS A 425 4.63 -19.80 -5.74
C LYS A 425 3.62 -19.41 -6.81
N ILE A 426 2.50 -18.84 -6.37
CA ILE A 426 1.44 -18.33 -7.24
C ILE A 426 1.22 -16.83 -7.03
N VAL A 427 1.12 -16.07 -8.11
CA VAL A 427 0.92 -14.61 -8.08
C VAL A 427 -0.13 -14.22 -9.11
N GLY A 428 -1.08 -13.37 -8.72
CA GLY A 428 -2.04 -12.75 -9.62
C GLY A 428 -1.64 -11.32 -10.00
N VAL A 429 -2.01 -10.90 -11.20
CA VAL A 429 -1.98 -9.51 -11.65
C VAL A 429 -3.39 -9.11 -12.07
N GLU A 430 -3.88 -8.00 -11.55
CA GLU A 430 -5.22 -7.49 -11.79
C GLU A 430 -5.22 -5.97 -11.65
N VAL A 431 -6.09 -5.27 -12.38
CA VAL A 431 -6.24 -3.80 -12.32
C VAL A 431 -7.61 -3.39 -11.73
N ALA A 432 -8.61 -4.28 -11.78
CA ALA A 432 -9.91 -4.03 -11.19
C ALA A 432 -9.84 -4.18 -9.67
N GLN A 433 -9.94 -3.06 -8.95
CA GLN A 433 -9.86 -3.01 -7.48
C GLN A 433 -10.80 -4.01 -6.77
N ALA A 434 -12.02 -4.21 -7.28
CA ALA A 434 -12.97 -5.18 -6.70
C ALA A 434 -12.46 -6.63 -6.78
N ASN A 435 -11.82 -6.99 -7.89
CA ASN A 435 -11.23 -8.31 -8.09
C ASN A 435 -10.01 -8.53 -7.19
N ILE A 436 -9.17 -7.50 -7.04
CA ILE A 436 -8.04 -7.50 -6.10
C ILE A 436 -8.52 -7.78 -4.67
N LEU A 437 -9.58 -7.10 -4.24
CA LEU A 437 -10.16 -7.29 -2.91
C LEU A 437 -10.71 -8.71 -2.71
N HIS A 438 -11.44 -9.25 -3.70
CA HIS A 438 -11.95 -10.62 -3.64
C HIS A 438 -10.83 -11.67 -3.60
N ALA A 439 -9.80 -11.51 -4.43
CA ALA A 439 -8.65 -12.41 -4.44
C ALA A 439 -7.85 -12.32 -3.12
N ALA A 440 -7.66 -11.10 -2.60
CA ALA A 440 -6.99 -10.88 -1.32
C ALA A 440 -7.76 -11.54 -0.16
N ALA A 441 -9.09 -11.43 -0.13
CA ALA A 441 -9.96 -12.08 0.87
C ALA A 441 -9.80 -13.61 0.89
N ARG A 442 -9.43 -14.20 -0.25
CA ARG A 442 -9.11 -15.64 -0.36
C ARG A 442 -7.69 -15.99 0.08
N GLY A 443 -6.90 -15.03 0.55
CA GLY A 443 -5.49 -15.27 0.91
C GLY A 443 -4.54 -15.30 -0.27
N LEU A 444 -4.96 -14.83 -1.45
CA LEU A 444 -4.12 -14.83 -2.64
C LEU A 444 -3.23 -13.58 -2.67
N ARG A 445 -2.09 -13.69 -3.34
CA ARG A 445 -1.16 -12.59 -3.56
C ARG A 445 -1.46 -11.99 -4.92
N VAL A 446 -1.85 -10.72 -4.93
CA VAL A 446 -2.25 -10.01 -6.14
C VAL A 446 -1.54 -8.67 -6.19
N ILE A 447 -1.00 -8.34 -7.37
CA ILE A 447 -0.32 -7.08 -7.64
C ILE A 447 -1.17 -6.26 -8.59
N ASP A 448 -1.52 -5.06 -8.15
CA ASP A 448 -2.11 -4.04 -9.01
C ASP A 448 -1.11 -3.59 -10.08
N TYR A 449 -1.33 -4.05 -11.30
CA TYR A 449 -0.46 -3.75 -12.43
C TYR A 449 -1.24 -3.70 -13.75
N ASP A 450 -1.11 -2.60 -14.48
CA ASP A 450 -1.67 -2.49 -15.82
C ASP A 450 -0.78 -3.21 -16.83
N LEU A 451 -1.29 -4.31 -17.39
CA LEU A 451 -0.63 -5.13 -18.41
C LEU A 451 -0.28 -4.34 -19.69
N ASN A 452 -0.92 -3.19 -19.94
CA ASN A 452 -0.59 -2.32 -21.07
C ASN A 452 0.79 -1.66 -20.92
N HIS A 453 1.37 -1.64 -19.71
CA HIS A 453 2.71 -1.13 -19.44
C HIS A 453 3.78 -2.24 -19.36
N GLY A 454 3.44 -3.49 -19.73
CA GLY A 454 4.33 -4.64 -19.65
C GLY A 454 4.45 -5.21 -18.23
N LEU A 455 5.50 -5.99 -17.97
CA LEU A 455 5.71 -6.73 -16.72
C LEU A 455 7.07 -6.39 -16.07
N PRO A 456 7.42 -5.11 -15.86
CA PRO A 456 8.76 -4.72 -15.40
C PRO A 456 9.04 -5.13 -13.95
N ALA A 457 8.01 -5.41 -13.14
CA ALA A 457 8.14 -5.96 -11.80
C ALA A 457 8.78 -7.37 -11.79
N PHE A 458 8.68 -8.10 -12.90
CA PHE A 458 9.05 -9.50 -13.01
C PHE A 458 10.36 -9.69 -13.78
N ILE A 459 11.19 -10.62 -13.34
CA ILE A 459 12.48 -10.94 -13.96
C ILE A 459 12.35 -12.08 -14.98
N ASP A 460 13.40 -12.30 -15.77
CA ASP A 460 13.40 -13.29 -16.83
C ASP A 460 13.35 -14.72 -16.27
N GLY A 461 12.44 -15.54 -16.81
CA GLY A 461 12.27 -16.95 -16.43
C GLY A 461 11.88 -17.17 -14.96
N GLN A 462 11.26 -16.16 -14.33
CA GLN A 462 10.87 -16.18 -12.91
C GLN A 462 9.79 -17.23 -12.58
N PHE A 463 8.93 -17.55 -13.56
CA PHE A 463 7.84 -18.51 -13.38
C PHE A 463 7.92 -19.65 -14.39
N ASP A 464 7.45 -20.83 -13.97
CA ASP A 464 7.33 -21.99 -14.85
C ASP A 464 6.18 -21.78 -15.85
N PHE A 465 5.08 -21.20 -15.39
CA PHE A 465 3.91 -20.86 -16.20
C PHE A 465 3.50 -19.41 -16.02
N VAL A 466 3.26 -18.72 -17.14
CA VAL A 466 2.50 -17.46 -17.17
C VAL A 466 1.17 -17.72 -17.87
N VAL A 467 0.07 -17.42 -17.21
CA VAL A 467 -1.29 -17.64 -17.70
C VAL A 467 -1.91 -16.31 -18.09
N LEU A 468 -2.59 -16.26 -19.23
CA LEU A 468 -3.48 -15.17 -19.62
C LEU A 468 -4.79 -15.82 -20.04
N SER A 469 -5.76 -15.84 -19.13
CA SER A 469 -7.05 -16.46 -19.38
C SER A 469 -8.08 -15.41 -19.78
N ALA A 470 -8.72 -15.60 -20.94
CA ALA A 470 -9.83 -14.79 -21.46
C ALA A 470 -9.62 -13.25 -21.42
N THR A 471 -8.36 -12.79 -21.46
CA THR A 471 -8.01 -11.36 -21.33
C THR A 471 -7.36 -10.81 -22.60
N LEU A 472 -6.93 -11.67 -23.52
CA LEU A 472 -6.19 -11.28 -24.73
C LEU A 472 -6.89 -10.19 -25.55
N GLN A 473 -8.21 -10.31 -25.69
CA GLN A 473 -9.06 -9.42 -26.47
C GLN A 473 -9.23 -8.03 -25.83
N ALA A 474 -8.97 -7.89 -24.52
CA ALA A 474 -9.11 -6.63 -23.78
C ALA A 474 -7.80 -5.81 -23.75
N VAL A 475 -6.66 -6.41 -24.10
CA VAL A 475 -5.34 -5.78 -24.03
C VAL A 475 -5.06 -4.88 -25.25
N ALA A 476 -4.47 -3.71 -25.04
CA ALA A 476 -4.18 -2.77 -26.12
C ALA A 476 -3.00 -3.22 -27.01
N ASN A 477 -1.91 -3.70 -26.38
CA ASN A 477 -0.65 -4.09 -27.03
C ASN A 477 -0.34 -5.59 -26.88
N VAL A 478 -1.00 -6.42 -27.70
CA VAL A 478 -0.87 -7.88 -27.66
C VAL A 478 0.55 -8.38 -27.95
N GLU A 479 1.25 -7.77 -28.92
CA GLU A 479 2.60 -8.18 -29.29
C GLU A 479 3.59 -8.01 -28.13
N GLN A 480 3.56 -6.84 -27.48
CA GLN A 480 4.42 -6.59 -26.31
C GLN A 480 4.07 -7.52 -25.14
N LEU A 481 2.77 -7.78 -24.91
CA LEU A 481 2.35 -8.69 -23.86
C LEU A 481 2.88 -10.11 -24.11
N PHE A 482 2.77 -10.65 -25.33
CA PHE A 482 3.33 -11.97 -25.66
C PHE A 482 4.85 -12.03 -25.43
N HIS A 483 5.58 -10.96 -25.80
CA HIS A 483 7.00 -10.86 -25.55
C HIS A 483 7.33 -10.92 -24.04
N GLU A 484 6.62 -10.14 -23.23
CA GLU A 484 6.78 -10.07 -21.78
C GLU A 484 6.39 -11.38 -21.10
N MET A 485 5.28 -12.01 -21.50
CA MET A 485 4.86 -13.32 -20.99
C MET A 485 5.93 -14.38 -21.25
N LEU A 486 6.47 -14.44 -22.46
CA LEU A 486 7.54 -15.37 -22.83
C LEU A 486 8.89 -15.00 -22.19
N ARG A 487 9.07 -13.76 -21.74
CA ARG A 487 10.25 -13.31 -20.98
C ARG A 487 10.18 -13.81 -19.54
N VAL A 488 9.04 -13.60 -18.90
CA VAL A 488 8.81 -13.92 -17.49
C VAL A 488 8.59 -15.42 -17.27
N GLY A 489 7.90 -16.09 -18.20
CA GLY A 489 7.51 -17.49 -18.11
C GLY A 489 8.36 -18.41 -18.97
N ARG A 490 8.65 -19.62 -18.45
CA ARG A 490 9.23 -20.71 -19.27
C ARG A 490 8.22 -21.28 -20.26
N LYS A 491 6.96 -21.37 -19.84
CA LYS A 491 5.80 -21.69 -20.66
C LYS A 491 4.73 -20.63 -20.45
N VAL A 492 3.97 -20.39 -21.51
CA VAL A 492 2.87 -19.43 -21.50
C VAL A 492 1.59 -20.17 -21.87
N ILE A 493 0.51 -19.97 -21.11
CA ILE A 493 -0.81 -20.49 -21.43
C ILE A 493 -1.70 -19.30 -21.77
N VAL A 494 -2.20 -19.24 -23.00
CA VAL A 494 -3.13 -18.18 -23.44
C VAL A 494 -4.46 -18.81 -23.78
N SER A 495 -5.53 -18.37 -23.13
CA SER A 495 -6.90 -18.64 -23.58
C SER A 495 -7.55 -17.38 -24.13
N PHE A 496 -8.30 -17.51 -25.22
CA PHE A 496 -8.97 -16.38 -25.86
C PHE A 496 -10.24 -16.81 -26.59
N PRO A 497 -11.25 -15.93 -26.64
CA PRO A 497 -12.45 -16.16 -27.45
C PRO A 497 -12.13 -16.07 -28.95
N ASN A 498 -12.65 -17.01 -29.73
CA ASN A 498 -12.51 -17.07 -31.19
C ASN A 498 -13.64 -16.29 -31.87
N PHE A 499 -13.36 -15.07 -32.35
CA PHE A 499 -14.35 -14.24 -33.04
C PHE A 499 -14.72 -14.72 -34.44
N ALA A 500 -14.05 -15.76 -34.94
CA ALA A 500 -14.42 -16.45 -36.17
C ALA A 500 -15.32 -17.68 -35.93
N TYR A 501 -15.83 -17.89 -34.72
CA TYR A 501 -16.76 -18.98 -34.40
C TYR A 501 -18.05 -18.93 -35.24
N ARG A 502 -18.55 -20.10 -35.63
CA ARG A 502 -19.71 -20.29 -36.53
C ARG A 502 -20.92 -19.45 -36.14
N ALA A 503 -21.30 -19.47 -34.86
CA ALA A 503 -22.49 -18.74 -34.39
C ALA A 503 -22.39 -17.24 -34.71
N LEU A 504 -21.21 -16.63 -34.55
CA LEU A 504 -20.99 -15.22 -34.86
C LEU A 504 -21.06 -14.94 -36.36
N ARG A 505 -20.51 -15.83 -37.19
CA ARG A 505 -20.57 -15.69 -38.66
C ARG A 505 -22.00 -15.77 -39.16
N GLU A 506 -22.73 -16.79 -38.72
CA GLU A 506 -24.12 -17.02 -39.12
C GLU A 506 -25.01 -15.87 -38.65
N ASP A 507 -24.83 -15.40 -37.42
CA ASP A 507 -25.55 -14.27 -36.87
C ASP A 507 -25.26 -12.95 -37.60
N TYR A 508 -23.99 -12.71 -37.97
CA TYR A 508 -23.62 -11.56 -38.79
C TYR A 508 -24.29 -11.59 -40.16
N VAL A 509 -24.29 -12.76 -40.83
CA VAL A 509 -24.93 -12.96 -42.14
C VAL A 509 -26.45 -12.79 -42.05
N ALA A 510 -27.07 -13.35 -41.02
CA ALA A 510 -28.52 -13.32 -40.84
C ALA A 510 -29.04 -11.92 -40.48
N ARG A 511 -28.34 -11.20 -39.59
CA ARG A 511 -28.81 -9.91 -39.07
C ARG A 511 -28.18 -8.69 -39.76
N GLY A 512 -27.01 -8.82 -40.38
CA GLY A 512 -26.25 -7.71 -40.93
C GLY A 512 -25.85 -6.67 -39.88
N ARG A 513 -25.66 -7.10 -38.63
CA ARG A 513 -25.37 -6.25 -37.45
C ARG A 513 -24.25 -6.90 -36.66
N SER A 514 -23.58 -6.13 -35.79
CA SER A 514 -22.53 -6.65 -34.90
C SER A 514 -22.98 -7.96 -34.25
N PRO A 515 -22.22 -9.06 -34.43
CA PRO A 515 -22.69 -10.39 -34.12
C PRO A 515 -22.62 -10.62 -32.62
N LYS A 516 -23.47 -11.52 -32.12
CA LYS A 516 -23.50 -11.91 -30.71
C LYS A 516 -23.70 -13.41 -30.57
N ALA A 517 -23.08 -13.96 -29.54
CA ALA A 517 -23.33 -15.32 -29.08
C ALA A 517 -23.36 -15.31 -27.53
N PRO A 518 -23.81 -16.40 -26.88
CA PRO A 518 -23.70 -16.54 -25.43
C PRO A 518 -22.25 -16.38 -24.92
N GLY A 519 -22.09 -16.14 -23.62
CA GLY A 519 -20.77 -15.98 -22.99
C GLY A 519 -20.10 -14.65 -23.32
N GLU A 520 -18.79 -14.70 -23.60
CA GLU A 520 -17.89 -13.57 -23.88
C GLU A 520 -18.25 -12.74 -25.14
N PHE A 521 -19.20 -13.22 -25.94
CA PHE A 521 -19.65 -12.58 -27.17
C PHE A 521 -20.96 -11.81 -27.03
N SER A 522 -21.54 -11.79 -25.83
CA SER A 522 -22.89 -11.26 -25.59
C SER A 522 -22.97 -9.73 -25.53
N HIS A 523 -21.82 -9.06 -25.51
CA HIS A 523 -21.72 -7.61 -25.37
C HIS A 523 -22.31 -6.82 -26.54
N GLU A 524 -22.81 -5.63 -26.23
CA GLU A 524 -23.12 -4.64 -27.26
C GLU A 524 -21.83 -4.07 -27.86
N TRP A 525 -21.82 -3.79 -29.17
CA TRP A 525 -20.61 -3.29 -29.86
C TRP A 525 -20.12 -1.96 -29.30
N TYR A 526 -21.02 -1.15 -28.72
CA TYR A 526 -20.71 0.15 -28.12
C TYR A 526 -20.37 0.06 -26.62
N ASN A 527 -20.50 -1.11 -26.00
CA ASN A 527 -20.22 -1.33 -24.58
C ASN A 527 -19.66 -2.74 -24.36
N THR A 528 -18.47 -2.98 -24.90
CA THR A 528 -17.74 -4.24 -24.78
C THR A 528 -16.36 -3.97 -24.18
N PRO A 529 -15.84 -4.87 -23.33
CA PRO A 529 -14.44 -4.80 -22.89
C PRO A 529 -13.45 -5.17 -24.00
N ASN A 530 -13.93 -5.75 -25.10
CA ASN A 530 -13.11 -6.28 -26.18
C ASN A 530 -12.57 -5.14 -27.05
N ARG A 531 -11.25 -4.97 -27.09
CA ARG A 531 -10.52 -4.04 -27.96
C ARG A 531 -10.08 -4.69 -29.27
N ARG A 532 -9.91 -6.02 -29.27
CA ARG A 532 -9.46 -6.85 -30.40
C ARG A 532 -10.45 -8.00 -30.59
N PHE A 533 -10.45 -8.57 -31.80
CA PHE A 533 -11.37 -9.63 -32.19
C PHE A 533 -10.61 -10.79 -32.84
N PRO A 534 -9.70 -11.46 -32.10
CA PRO A 534 -8.83 -12.49 -32.68
C PRO A 534 -9.64 -13.72 -33.12
N SER A 535 -9.25 -14.30 -34.25
CA SER A 535 -9.55 -15.68 -34.57
C SER A 535 -8.41 -16.61 -34.17
N ILE A 536 -8.66 -17.93 -34.15
CA ILE A 536 -7.60 -18.92 -33.92
C ILE A 536 -6.50 -18.78 -35.00
N ALA A 537 -6.92 -18.58 -36.25
CA ALA A 537 -5.99 -18.38 -37.36
C ALA A 537 -5.11 -17.13 -37.15
N ASP A 538 -5.67 -16.01 -36.70
CA ASP A 538 -4.89 -14.78 -36.48
C ASP A 538 -3.82 -14.97 -35.40
N VAL A 539 -4.13 -15.69 -34.32
CA VAL A 539 -3.17 -15.95 -33.24
C VAL A 539 -2.10 -16.94 -33.69
N HIS A 540 -2.44 -17.92 -34.52
CA HIS A 540 -1.46 -18.82 -35.14
C HIS A 540 -0.51 -18.05 -36.05
N ASP A 541 -1.02 -17.12 -36.86
CA ASP A 541 -0.24 -16.28 -37.75
C ASP A 541 0.73 -15.41 -36.96
N LEU A 542 0.26 -14.78 -35.87
CA LEU A 542 1.11 -14.04 -34.93
C LEU A 542 2.23 -14.92 -34.35
N CYS A 543 1.90 -16.14 -33.87
CA CYS A 543 2.89 -17.06 -33.33
C CYS A 543 3.96 -17.42 -34.36
N ARG A 544 3.56 -17.69 -35.62
CA ARG A 544 4.51 -17.98 -36.71
C ARG A 544 5.38 -16.79 -37.07
N GLU A 545 4.79 -15.59 -37.17
CA GLU A 545 5.52 -14.36 -37.49
C GLU A 545 6.58 -14.03 -36.44
N LYS A 546 6.26 -14.23 -35.15
CA LYS A 546 7.16 -13.96 -34.03
C LYS A 546 8.07 -15.12 -33.65
N GLY A 547 8.00 -16.24 -34.38
CA GLY A 547 8.81 -17.43 -34.09
C GLY A 547 8.53 -18.04 -32.71
N ILE A 548 7.28 -18.02 -32.29
CA ILE A 548 6.80 -18.61 -31.02
C ILE A 548 6.40 -20.06 -31.28
N VAL A 549 6.85 -20.98 -30.42
CA VAL A 549 6.54 -22.41 -30.51
C VAL A 549 5.23 -22.70 -29.83
N MET A 550 4.26 -23.23 -30.57
CA MET A 550 3.03 -23.79 -30.02
C MET A 550 3.28 -25.25 -29.64
N GLN A 551 3.33 -25.56 -28.34
CA GLN A 551 3.61 -26.89 -27.81
C GLN A 551 2.35 -27.76 -27.69
N ARG A 552 1.21 -27.13 -27.40
CA ARG A 552 -0.08 -27.80 -27.25
C ARG A 552 -1.20 -26.84 -27.57
N GLU A 553 -2.26 -27.36 -28.14
CA GLU A 553 -3.44 -26.61 -28.57
C GLU A 553 -4.67 -27.38 -28.09
N ILE A 554 -5.62 -26.66 -27.48
CA ILE A 554 -6.92 -27.20 -27.07
C ILE A 554 -7.99 -26.25 -27.62
N TYR A 555 -8.96 -26.81 -28.32
CA TYR A 555 -10.08 -26.07 -28.88
C TYR A 555 -11.35 -26.54 -28.19
N PHE A 556 -12.18 -25.61 -27.76
CA PHE A 556 -13.36 -25.90 -26.95
C PHE A 556 -14.58 -25.18 -27.49
N ASP A 557 -15.74 -25.82 -27.40
CA ASP A 557 -17.03 -25.23 -27.66
C ASP A 557 -17.84 -25.22 -26.35
N SER A 558 -18.06 -24.03 -25.79
CA SER A 558 -18.75 -23.89 -24.52
C SER A 558 -20.24 -24.23 -24.59
N GLU A 559 -20.87 -24.18 -25.77
CA GLU A 559 -22.27 -24.55 -25.94
C GLU A 559 -22.48 -26.06 -25.79
N THR A 560 -21.62 -26.85 -26.43
CA THR A 560 -21.67 -28.32 -26.37
C THR A 560 -20.84 -28.91 -25.21
N GLN A 561 -20.05 -28.08 -24.51
CA GLN A 561 -19.11 -28.50 -23.48
C GLN A 561 -18.11 -29.56 -23.98
N ALA A 562 -17.72 -29.47 -25.25
CA ALA A 562 -16.89 -30.47 -25.92
C ALA A 562 -15.59 -29.87 -26.47
N GLN A 563 -14.53 -30.68 -26.48
CA GLN A 563 -13.31 -30.34 -27.20
C GLN A 563 -13.47 -30.63 -28.69
N ILE A 564 -12.98 -29.71 -29.52
CA ILE A 564 -12.99 -29.81 -30.98
C ILE A 564 -11.65 -30.36 -31.46
N SER A 565 -11.69 -31.33 -32.38
CA SER A 565 -10.48 -31.89 -32.99
C SER A 565 -9.76 -30.83 -33.82
N PRO A 566 -8.41 -30.78 -33.84
CA PRO A 566 -7.67 -29.93 -34.78
C PRO A 566 -8.03 -30.18 -36.26
N ASP A 567 -8.50 -31.39 -36.60
CA ASP A 567 -8.92 -31.76 -37.95
C ASP A 567 -10.37 -31.37 -38.29
N ASP A 568 -11.15 -30.89 -37.32
CA ASP A 568 -12.58 -30.55 -37.47
C ASP A 568 -12.79 -29.02 -37.49
N ASP A 569 -11.98 -28.32 -38.29
CA ASP A 569 -12.03 -26.85 -38.49
C ASP A 569 -12.27 -26.07 -37.18
N PRO A 570 -11.32 -26.09 -36.23
CA PRO A 570 -11.49 -25.44 -34.93
C PRO A 570 -11.76 -23.94 -35.06
N ASN A 571 -11.22 -23.28 -36.10
CA ASN A 571 -11.46 -21.86 -36.34
C ASN A 571 -12.93 -21.54 -36.67
N LEU A 572 -13.69 -22.53 -37.13
CA LEU A 572 -15.14 -22.44 -37.33
C LEU A 572 -15.93 -23.00 -36.14
N ASN A 573 -15.51 -24.15 -35.60
CA ASN A 573 -16.34 -24.96 -34.70
C ASN A 573 -16.03 -24.79 -33.20
N ALA A 574 -14.91 -24.14 -32.83
CA ALA A 574 -14.59 -23.84 -31.44
C ALA A 574 -14.83 -22.35 -31.13
N ASP A 575 -15.42 -22.09 -29.97
CA ASP A 575 -15.66 -20.72 -29.50
C ASP A 575 -14.47 -20.19 -28.68
N THR A 576 -13.64 -21.08 -28.16
CA THR A 576 -12.48 -20.76 -27.33
C THR A 576 -11.28 -21.61 -27.75
N ALA A 577 -10.09 -21.02 -27.73
CA ALA A 577 -8.83 -21.74 -27.86
C ALA A 577 -7.95 -21.53 -26.64
N ILE A 578 -7.19 -22.57 -26.28
CA ILE A 578 -6.16 -22.55 -25.25
C ILE A 578 -4.86 -23.02 -25.89
N LEU A 579 -3.83 -22.17 -25.89
CA LEU A 579 -2.53 -22.44 -26.48
C LEU A 579 -1.46 -22.49 -25.40
N VAL A 580 -0.60 -23.51 -25.46
CA VAL A 580 0.63 -23.59 -24.66
C VAL A 580 1.79 -23.16 -25.54
N LEU A 581 2.40 -22.03 -25.20
CA LEU A 581 3.43 -21.35 -25.98
C LEU A 581 4.79 -21.43 -25.26
N ALA A 582 5.87 -21.45 -26.05
CA ALA A 582 7.25 -21.36 -25.56
C ALA A 582 8.13 -20.58 -26.54
N ARG A 583 9.28 -20.09 -26.06
CA ARG A 583 10.31 -19.51 -26.93
C ARG A 583 10.95 -20.61 -27.79
N ASN A 584 11.35 -20.27 -29.01
CA ASN A 584 12.31 -21.08 -29.75
C ASN A 584 13.63 -21.09 -28.95
N GLY A 585 14.10 -22.29 -28.60
CA GLY A 585 15.28 -22.51 -27.76
C GLY A 585 16.60 -22.12 -28.40
#